data_AF-A0A0L0V8P3-F1
#
_entry.id   AF-A0A0L0V8P3-F1
#
_cell.length_a   1.000
_cell.length_b   1.000
_cell.length_c   1.000
_cell.angle_alpha   90.00
_cell.angle_beta   90.00
_cell.angle_gamma   90.00
#
_symmetry.space_group_name_H-M   'P 1'
#
loop_
_entity.id
_entity.type
_entity.pdbx_description
1 polymer ?
#
loop_
_entity_poly.entity_id
_entity_poly.type
_entity_poly.pdbx_seq_one_letter_code
_entity_poly.pdbx_strand_id
1 'polypeptide(L)'
;MLASSHRLALFVTLLTGTWLAHDSLAQVSCDPGELFDTKQCAQAIAQIVYDKPQNTLDRFSTIFAKLAGNCTIIVQNPQKRAITKQQIEAGYAKIFDQCQPNAGQAPVGDAYLLSQNHSSEHDTDFFPPRTLTCGLNLNAPLTAEKDCEDAFKSILVDRQGRLLGDKNKPAPTILKTLQTCTVLIYTTDHSPLIA
;
A
#
# COMPACT_ATOMS: atom_id res chain seq x y z
N MET A 1 33.24 79.44 -7.07
CA MET A 1 32.22 78.80 -7.94
C MET A 1 32.86 77.53 -8.47
N LEU A 2 32.58 76.39 -7.80
CA LEU A 2 31.65 75.32 -8.24
C LEU A 2 32.24 74.50 -9.41
N ALA A 3 32.40 73.17 -9.38
CA ALA A 3 32.08 72.17 -8.37
C ALA A 3 32.87 70.89 -8.66
N SER A 4 33.21 70.17 -7.59
CA SER A 4 33.70 68.78 -7.59
C SER A 4 32.63 67.84 -8.15
N SER A 5 33.03 66.81 -8.90
CA SER A 5 32.13 65.72 -9.29
C SER A 5 32.76 64.37 -8.92
N HIS A 6 32.35 63.88 -7.76
CA HIS A 6 32.56 62.51 -7.31
C HIS A 6 31.73 61.56 -8.18
N ARG A 7 32.38 60.59 -8.83
CA ARG A 7 31.68 59.45 -9.42
C ARG A 7 31.49 58.39 -8.33
N LEU A 8 30.25 58.28 -7.84
CA LEU A 8 29.81 57.17 -6.99
C LEU A 8 29.93 55.85 -7.76
N ALA A 9 30.66 54.89 -7.20
CA ALA A 9 30.63 53.50 -7.61
C ALA A 9 29.33 52.87 -7.10
N LEU A 10 28.48 52.40 -8.02
CA LEU A 10 27.25 51.68 -7.72
C LEU A 10 27.60 50.21 -7.47
N PHE A 11 27.70 49.81 -6.19
CA PHE A 11 27.77 48.41 -5.81
C PHE A 11 26.36 47.81 -5.91
N VAL A 12 26.12 47.04 -6.97
CA VAL A 12 24.92 46.19 -7.08
C VAL A 12 25.20 44.91 -6.30
N THR A 13 24.74 44.84 -5.06
CA THR A 13 24.70 43.60 -4.28
C THR A 13 23.59 42.71 -4.85
N LEU A 14 23.99 41.74 -5.67
CA LEU A 14 23.15 40.59 -6.03
C LEU A 14 22.92 39.75 -4.77
N LEU A 15 21.78 39.97 -4.11
CA LEU A 15 21.23 39.02 -3.15
C LEU A 15 20.86 37.76 -3.94
N THR A 16 21.77 36.80 -4.00
CA THR A 16 21.44 35.43 -4.36
C THR A 16 20.51 34.91 -3.28
N GLY A 17 19.20 35.00 -3.53
CA GLY A 17 18.22 34.29 -2.73
C GLY A 17 18.57 32.82 -2.78
N THR A 18 19.09 32.29 -1.69
CA THR A 18 19.13 30.85 -1.45
C THR A 18 17.68 30.40 -1.49
N TRP A 19 17.31 29.74 -2.58
CA TRP A 19 16.10 28.94 -2.62
C TRP A 19 16.27 27.91 -1.52
N LEU A 20 15.66 28.17 -0.36
CA LEU A 20 15.42 27.13 0.62
C LEU A 20 14.59 26.10 -0.14
N ALA A 21 15.23 24.98 -0.46
CA ALA A 21 14.51 23.79 -0.90
C ALA A 21 13.35 23.63 0.08
N HIS A 22 12.13 23.58 -0.44
CA HIS A 22 10.98 23.14 0.32
C HIS A 22 11.22 21.65 0.60
N ASP A 23 12.12 21.35 1.52
CA ASP A 23 12.02 20.16 2.36
C ASP A 23 10.77 20.41 3.19
N SER A 24 9.62 20.15 2.57
CA SER A 24 8.46 19.68 3.30
C SER A 24 9.00 18.59 4.21
N LEU A 25 9.12 18.90 5.50
CA LEU A 25 9.41 17.93 6.54
C LEU A 25 8.20 17.01 6.61
N ALA A 26 8.12 16.12 5.63
CA ALA A 26 7.20 15.03 5.56
C ALA A 26 7.65 14.09 6.70
N GLN A 27 7.13 14.39 7.89
CA GLN A 27 7.67 13.91 9.15
C GLN A 27 7.25 12.46 9.38
N VAL A 28 8.19 11.64 9.82
CA VAL A 28 7.89 10.30 10.32
C VAL A 28 7.17 10.46 11.65
N SER A 29 6.04 9.77 11.80
CA SER A 29 5.36 9.64 13.09
C SER A 29 5.60 8.23 13.61
N CYS A 30 5.94 8.11 14.89
CA CYS A 30 6.16 6.83 15.54
C CYS A 30 5.02 6.56 16.51
N ASP A 31 4.67 5.29 16.70
CA ASP A 31 3.55 4.85 17.54
C ASP A 31 4.09 4.21 18.83
N PRO A 32 4.28 4.99 19.92
CA PRO A 32 4.97 4.49 21.09
C PRO A 32 4.18 3.35 21.74
N GLY A 33 4.84 2.22 22.00
CA GLY A 33 4.23 1.05 22.63
C GLY A 33 3.72 0.01 21.63
N GLU A 34 3.70 0.31 20.34
CA GLU A 34 3.45 -0.68 19.30
C GLU A 34 4.79 -1.26 18.81
N LEU A 35 5.29 -2.25 19.54
CA LEU A 35 6.55 -2.91 19.21
C LEU A 35 6.40 -3.77 17.97
N PHE A 36 7.38 -3.74 17.07
CA PHE A 36 7.39 -4.58 15.87
C PHE A 36 8.79 -5.16 15.59
N ASP A 37 8.85 -6.22 14.79
CA ASP A 37 10.10 -6.87 14.39
C ASP A 37 10.50 -6.41 12.98
N THR A 38 11.55 -5.59 12.89
CA THR A 38 12.04 -5.03 11.63
C THR A 38 12.42 -6.10 10.61
N LYS A 39 12.87 -7.30 11.03
CA LYS A 39 13.18 -8.41 10.11
C LYS A 39 11.93 -8.97 9.48
N GLN A 40 10.87 -9.11 10.26
CA GLN A 40 9.57 -9.55 9.75
C GLN A 40 9.00 -8.50 8.79
N CYS A 41 9.15 -7.20 9.10
CA CYS A 41 8.72 -6.15 8.18
C CYS A 41 9.50 -6.14 6.86
N ALA A 42 10.81 -6.37 6.91
CA ALA A 42 11.61 -6.53 5.70
C ALA A 42 11.10 -7.70 4.83
N GLN A 43 10.69 -8.81 5.45
CA GLN A 43 10.06 -9.92 4.74
C GLN A 43 8.70 -9.53 4.15
N ALA A 44 7.88 -8.76 4.86
CA ALA A 44 6.59 -8.28 4.37
C ALA A 44 6.75 -7.33 3.17
N ILE A 45 7.72 -6.40 3.22
CA ILE A 45 8.08 -5.49 2.11
C ILE A 45 8.52 -6.28 0.88
N ALA A 46 9.32 -7.34 1.07
CA ALA A 46 9.79 -8.17 -0.04
C ALA A 46 8.66 -8.91 -0.78
N GLN A 47 7.46 -9.03 -0.19
CA GLN A 47 6.28 -9.63 -0.82
C GLN A 47 5.50 -8.64 -1.70
N ILE A 48 5.86 -7.34 -1.74
CA ILE A 48 5.21 -6.39 -2.63
C ILE A 48 5.56 -6.73 -4.09
N VAL A 49 4.51 -6.88 -4.90
CA VAL A 49 4.64 -7.09 -6.34
C VAL A 49 4.58 -5.72 -7.03
N TYR A 50 5.46 -5.50 -7.99
CA TYR A 50 5.59 -4.24 -8.71
C TYR A 50 5.40 -4.45 -10.20
N ASP A 51 4.68 -3.53 -10.83
CA ASP A 51 4.49 -3.48 -12.27
C ASP A 51 5.82 -3.23 -12.98
N LYS A 52 6.07 -4.04 -14.00
CA LYS A 52 7.25 -3.94 -14.86
C LYS A 52 6.91 -3.17 -16.14
N PRO A 53 7.89 -2.48 -16.75
CA PRO A 53 9.30 -2.39 -16.33
C PRO A 53 9.61 -1.30 -15.30
N GLN A 54 8.68 -0.39 -15.00
CA GLN A 54 8.96 0.81 -14.20
C GLN A 54 9.15 0.55 -12.69
N ASN A 55 8.90 -0.68 -12.23
CA ASN A 55 8.94 -1.06 -10.81
C ASN A 55 8.05 -0.14 -9.95
N THR A 56 6.84 0.11 -10.41
CA THR A 56 5.86 0.91 -9.69
C THR A 56 4.84 0.02 -9.01
N LEU A 57 4.29 0.47 -7.90
CA LEU A 57 3.09 -0.12 -7.33
C LEU A 57 1.97 -0.05 -8.36
N ASP A 58 1.11 -1.05 -8.42
CA ASP A 58 -0.06 -0.96 -9.30
C ASP A 58 -0.95 0.20 -8.86
N ARG A 59 -1.78 0.65 -9.81
CA ARG A 59 -2.64 1.81 -9.64
C ARG A 59 -4.10 1.42 -9.55
N PHE A 60 -4.40 0.13 -9.37
CA PHE A 60 -5.76 -0.37 -9.24
C PHE A 60 -6.24 -0.19 -7.80
N SER A 61 -5.46 -0.67 -6.84
CA SER A 61 -5.78 -0.55 -5.42
C SER A 61 -5.34 0.79 -4.83
N THR A 62 -6.10 1.26 -3.85
CA THR A 62 -5.83 2.47 -3.08
C THR A 62 -5.17 2.15 -1.74
N ILE A 63 -5.28 0.91 -1.29
CA ILE A 63 -4.62 0.40 -0.08
C ILE A 63 -3.99 -0.96 -0.40
N PHE A 64 -2.75 -1.14 0.05
CA PHE A 64 -2.03 -2.40 -0.07
C PHE A 64 -1.51 -2.80 1.29
N ALA A 65 -1.76 -4.05 1.69
CA ALA A 65 -1.22 -4.58 2.93
C ALA A 65 -0.42 -5.87 2.65
N LYS A 66 0.72 -6.03 3.32
CA LYS A 66 1.47 -7.29 3.36
C LYS A 66 1.80 -7.65 4.80
N LEU A 67 1.74 -8.94 5.09
CA LEU A 67 1.97 -9.51 6.40
C LEU A 67 3.11 -10.51 6.34
N ALA A 68 4.01 -10.45 7.30
CA ALA A 68 4.97 -11.51 7.60
C ALA A 68 5.13 -11.62 9.12
N GLY A 69 4.91 -12.82 9.67
CA GLY A 69 4.91 -13.02 11.11
C GLY A 69 3.89 -12.11 11.80
N ASN A 70 4.38 -11.22 12.66
CA ASN A 70 3.62 -10.20 13.37
C ASN A 70 3.83 -8.79 12.81
N CYS A 71 4.49 -8.62 11.66
CA CYS A 71 4.61 -7.30 11.04
C CYS A 71 3.68 -7.16 9.85
N THR A 72 2.87 -6.11 9.90
CA THR A 72 2.07 -5.64 8.79
C THR A 72 2.64 -4.35 8.25
N ILE A 73 2.77 -4.28 6.93
CA ILE A 73 3.08 -3.06 6.22
C ILE A 73 1.89 -2.66 5.36
N ILE A 74 1.54 -1.37 5.39
CA ILE A 74 0.41 -0.80 4.63
C ILE A 74 0.89 0.36 3.78
N VAL A 75 0.52 0.36 2.50
CA VAL A 75 0.71 1.48 1.57
C VAL A 75 -0.65 2.05 1.23
N GLN A 76 -0.91 3.29 1.60
CA GLN A 76 -2.11 4.03 1.27
C GLN A 76 -1.81 5.00 0.11
N ASN A 77 -2.40 4.74 -1.05
CA ASN A 77 -2.26 5.53 -2.28
C ASN A 77 -3.64 5.92 -2.84
N PRO A 78 -4.42 6.75 -2.12
CA PRO A 78 -5.79 7.09 -2.51
C PRO A 78 -5.87 7.81 -3.86
N GLN A 79 -4.82 8.56 -4.21
CA GLN A 79 -4.72 9.31 -5.46
C GLN A 79 -4.19 8.47 -6.65
N LYS A 80 -3.95 7.16 -6.44
CA LYS A 80 -3.45 6.23 -7.47
C LYS A 80 -2.25 6.80 -8.22
N ARG A 81 -1.31 7.40 -7.48
CA ARG A 81 -0.07 7.94 -8.03
C ARG A 81 0.88 6.81 -8.40
N ALA A 82 1.77 7.07 -9.35
CA ALA A 82 2.86 6.16 -9.64
C ALA A 82 3.90 6.26 -8.52
N ILE A 83 3.89 5.27 -7.61
CA ILE A 83 4.88 5.16 -6.53
C ILE A 83 5.87 4.08 -6.92
N THR A 84 7.15 4.41 -6.91
CA THR A 84 8.22 3.46 -7.26
C THR A 84 8.58 2.56 -6.08
N LYS A 85 9.11 1.37 -6.39
CA LYS A 85 9.72 0.47 -5.42
C LYS A 85 10.73 1.18 -4.52
N GLN A 86 11.61 1.98 -5.12
CA GLN A 86 12.63 2.74 -4.39
C GLN A 86 12.02 3.70 -3.36
N GLN A 87 10.94 4.40 -3.72
CA GLN A 87 10.25 5.30 -2.80
C GLN A 87 9.63 4.56 -1.62
N ILE A 88 9.03 3.38 -1.86
CA ILE A 88 8.44 2.55 -0.80
C ILE A 88 9.54 2.02 0.13
N GLU A 89 10.59 1.42 -0.42
CA GLU A 89 11.70 0.85 0.37
C GLU A 89 12.43 1.93 1.18
N ALA A 90 12.70 3.10 0.59
CA ALA A 90 13.32 4.22 1.29
C ALA A 90 12.41 4.79 2.40
N GLY A 91 11.10 4.87 2.15
CA GLY A 91 10.15 5.34 3.15
C GLY A 91 10.06 4.41 4.36
N TYR A 92 10.01 3.09 4.14
CA TYR A 92 10.05 2.12 5.24
C TYR A 92 11.38 2.11 5.99
N ALA A 93 12.51 2.22 5.27
CA ALA A 93 13.81 2.37 5.92
C ALA A 93 13.84 3.58 6.86
N LYS A 94 13.26 4.72 6.42
CA LYS A 94 13.14 5.93 7.25
C LYS A 94 12.30 5.70 8.51
N ILE A 95 11.20 4.95 8.42
CA ILE A 95 10.40 4.56 9.59
C ILE A 95 11.24 3.71 10.55
N PHE A 96 11.94 2.70 10.03
CA PHE A 96 12.69 1.76 10.86
C PHE A 96 13.86 2.45 11.57
N ASP A 97 14.56 3.35 10.89
CA ASP A 97 15.69 4.09 11.45
C ASP A 97 15.25 5.07 12.57
N GLN A 98 14.04 5.65 12.47
CA GLN A 98 13.58 6.70 13.38
C GLN A 98 12.69 6.18 14.52
N CYS A 99 11.91 5.12 14.27
CA CYS A 99 10.89 4.66 15.21
C CYS A 99 11.30 3.43 16.01
N GLN A 100 12.34 2.68 15.61
CA GLN A 100 12.74 1.44 16.28
C GLN A 100 12.89 1.66 17.81
N PRO A 101 12.27 0.80 18.64
CA PRO A 101 11.64 -0.49 18.32
C PRO A 101 10.15 -0.44 17.96
N ASN A 102 9.60 0.75 17.73
CA ASN A 102 8.17 0.95 17.51
C ASN A 102 7.81 1.00 16.03
N ALA A 103 6.55 0.67 15.78
CA ALA A 103 5.81 0.99 14.57
C ALA A 103 5.78 2.50 14.28
N GLY A 104 5.27 2.83 13.10
CA GLY A 104 5.19 4.20 12.65
C GLY A 104 4.70 4.33 11.23
N GLN A 105 4.66 5.58 10.78
CA GLN A 105 4.18 5.97 9.48
C GLN A 105 5.02 7.10 8.88
N ALA A 106 5.10 7.12 7.55
CA ALA A 106 5.80 8.16 6.81
C ALA A 106 5.08 8.50 5.51
N PRO A 107 4.97 9.79 5.17
CA PRO A 107 4.51 10.21 3.85
C PRO A 107 5.55 9.88 2.77
N VAL A 108 5.07 9.50 1.59
CA VAL A 108 5.85 9.26 0.37
C VAL A 108 5.10 9.89 -0.81
N GLY A 109 5.42 11.15 -1.13
CA GLY A 109 4.64 11.95 -2.06
C GLY A 109 3.22 12.18 -1.55
N ASP A 110 2.20 11.90 -2.37
CA ASP A 110 0.77 11.99 -1.99
C ASP A 110 0.24 10.72 -1.30
N ALA A 111 1.14 9.80 -0.92
CA ALA A 111 0.81 8.52 -0.31
C ALA A 111 1.41 8.39 1.08
N TYR A 112 0.94 7.39 1.83
CA TYR A 112 1.41 7.10 3.19
C TYR A 112 1.84 5.64 3.31
N LEU A 113 2.95 5.44 4.01
CA LEU A 113 3.42 4.13 4.44
C LEU A 113 3.15 3.99 5.93
N LEU A 114 2.65 2.84 6.35
CA LEU A 114 2.46 2.48 7.75
C LEU A 114 3.11 1.11 8.00
N SER A 115 3.67 0.94 9.18
CA SER A 115 4.11 -0.35 9.72
C SER A 115 3.43 -0.55 11.07
N GLN A 116 2.86 -1.73 11.31
CA GLN A 116 2.04 -2.05 12.48
C GLN A 116 2.38 -3.45 12.99
N ASN A 117 2.10 -3.71 14.26
CA ASN A 117 2.19 -5.04 14.84
C ASN A 117 0.86 -5.78 14.62
N HIS A 118 0.85 -6.81 13.78
CA HIS A 118 -0.35 -7.58 13.48
C HIS A 118 -1.02 -8.22 14.72
N SER A 119 -0.30 -8.41 15.83
CA SER A 119 -0.90 -8.89 17.09
C SER A 119 -1.72 -7.84 17.84
N SER A 120 -1.65 -6.56 17.44
CA SER A 120 -2.54 -5.50 17.95
C SER A 120 -3.93 -5.54 17.30
N GLU A 121 -4.10 -6.33 16.24
CA GLU A 121 -5.35 -6.56 15.51
C GLU A 121 -5.94 -5.32 14.81
N HIS A 122 -5.19 -4.21 14.75
CA HIS A 122 -5.61 -2.97 14.05
C HIS A 122 -5.75 -3.12 12.53
N ASP A 123 -5.16 -4.17 11.96
CA ASP A 123 -5.07 -4.46 10.53
C ASP A 123 -5.96 -5.63 10.10
N THR A 124 -6.83 -6.11 10.99
CA THR A 124 -7.71 -7.27 10.74
C THR A 124 -8.71 -7.04 9.60
N ASP A 125 -9.00 -5.79 9.25
CA ASP A 125 -9.82 -5.45 8.08
C ASP A 125 -9.10 -5.72 6.75
N PHE A 126 -7.78 -5.89 6.74
CA PHE A 126 -6.98 -6.13 5.52
C PHE A 126 -6.65 -7.61 5.30
N PHE A 127 -6.73 -8.43 6.35
CA PHE A 127 -6.31 -9.84 6.30
C PHE A 127 -7.44 -10.76 6.77
N PRO A 128 -7.57 -11.96 6.18
CA PRO A 128 -8.54 -12.93 6.66
C PRO A 128 -8.24 -13.33 8.12
N PRO A 129 -9.26 -13.69 8.92
CA PRO A 129 -9.07 -14.19 10.27
C PRO A 129 -8.09 -15.36 10.33
N ARG A 130 -7.23 -15.38 11.37
CA ARG A 130 -6.22 -16.44 11.57
C ARG A 130 -6.84 -17.81 11.83
N THR A 131 -8.05 -17.84 12.37
CA THR A 131 -8.80 -19.05 12.65
C THR A 131 -9.85 -19.25 11.58
N LEU A 132 -9.87 -20.44 10.98
CA LEU A 132 -10.96 -20.85 10.10
C LEU A 132 -12.26 -20.80 10.90
N THR A 133 -13.13 -19.86 10.54
CA THR A 133 -14.50 -19.83 11.03
C THR A 133 -15.33 -20.77 10.18
N CYS A 134 -15.54 -21.99 10.67
CA CYS A 134 -16.52 -22.89 10.05
C CYS A 134 -17.90 -22.24 10.13
N GLY A 135 -18.46 -21.87 8.97
CA GLY A 135 -19.85 -21.42 8.89
C GLY A 135 -20.77 -22.55 9.36
N LEU A 136 -21.56 -22.30 10.41
CA LEU A 136 -22.45 -23.26 11.07
C LEU A 136 -23.68 -23.64 10.22
N ASN A 137 -23.58 -23.71 8.90
CA ASN A 137 -24.65 -24.29 8.11
C ASN A 137 -24.57 -25.81 8.19
N LEU A 138 -25.14 -26.36 9.27
CA LEU A 138 -25.15 -27.81 9.56
C LEU A 138 -25.82 -28.65 8.45
N ASN A 139 -26.58 -28.02 7.56
CA ASN A 139 -27.25 -28.65 6.43
C ASN A 139 -26.55 -28.40 5.08
N ALA A 140 -25.37 -27.75 5.08
CA ALA A 140 -24.62 -27.57 3.85
C ALA A 140 -24.07 -28.92 3.37
N PRO A 141 -24.15 -29.22 2.05
CA PRO A 141 -23.47 -30.38 1.50
C PRO A 141 -21.97 -30.26 1.74
N LEU A 142 -21.29 -31.41 1.88
CA LEU A 142 -19.83 -31.44 1.94
C LEU A 142 -19.27 -30.81 0.66
N THR A 143 -18.42 -29.81 0.83
CA THR A 143 -17.72 -29.17 -0.27
C THR A 143 -16.76 -30.14 -0.93
N ALA A 144 -16.98 -30.43 -2.22
CA ALA A 144 -16.07 -31.21 -3.04
C ALA A 144 -14.95 -30.32 -3.61
N GLU A 145 -13.71 -30.81 -3.55
CA GLU A 145 -12.52 -30.08 -4.03
C GLU A 145 -12.64 -29.68 -5.50
N LYS A 146 -13.08 -30.61 -6.36
CA LYS A 146 -13.27 -30.40 -7.80
C LYS A 146 -14.26 -29.27 -8.09
N ASP A 147 -15.33 -29.16 -7.31
CA ASP A 147 -16.35 -28.12 -7.46
C ASP A 147 -15.77 -26.74 -7.16
N CYS A 148 -14.87 -26.64 -6.17
CA CYS A 148 -14.19 -25.38 -5.85
C CYS A 148 -13.18 -24.96 -6.92
N GLU A 149 -12.37 -25.90 -7.41
CA GLU A 149 -11.46 -25.60 -8.51
C GLU A 149 -12.22 -25.12 -9.74
N ASP A 150 -13.30 -25.80 -10.09
CA ASP A 150 -14.12 -25.45 -11.25
C ASP A 150 -14.85 -24.12 -11.03
N ALA A 151 -15.36 -23.85 -9.83
CA ALA A 151 -15.93 -22.55 -9.46
C ALA A 151 -14.91 -21.42 -9.64
N PHE A 152 -13.67 -21.60 -9.15
CA PHE A 152 -12.60 -20.63 -9.30
C PHE A 152 -12.20 -20.44 -10.76
N LYS A 153 -11.97 -21.54 -11.50
CA LYS A 153 -11.62 -21.52 -12.94
C LYS A 153 -12.72 -20.92 -13.82
N SER A 154 -13.97 -20.89 -13.35
CA SER A 154 -15.10 -20.26 -14.07
C SER A 154 -15.07 -18.73 -14.04
N ILE A 155 -14.23 -18.12 -13.19
CA ILE A 155 -14.12 -16.67 -13.12
C ILE A 155 -13.38 -16.15 -14.35
N LEU A 156 -14.05 -15.31 -15.12
CA LEU A 156 -13.48 -14.76 -16.36
C LEU A 156 -12.49 -13.65 -16.04
N VAL A 157 -11.49 -13.49 -16.90
CA VAL A 157 -10.48 -12.44 -16.83
C VAL A 157 -10.49 -11.67 -18.14
N ASP A 158 -10.49 -10.34 -18.09
CA ASP A 158 -10.40 -9.53 -19.30
C ASP A 158 -8.97 -9.44 -19.85
N ARG A 159 -8.80 -8.77 -20.99
CA ARG A 159 -7.50 -8.57 -21.63
C ARG A 159 -6.53 -7.71 -20.81
N GLN A 160 -7.00 -7.06 -19.75
CA GLN A 160 -6.20 -6.25 -18.83
C GLN A 160 -5.85 -7.03 -17.55
N GLY A 161 -6.22 -8.31 -17.45
CA GLY A 161 -5.96 -9.11 -16.25
C GLY A 161 -6.94 -8.85 -15.12
N ARG A 162 -8.08 -8.19 -15.35
CA ARG A 162 -9.08 -7.92 -14.30
C ARG A 162 -10.09 -9.04 -14.24
N LEU A 163 -10.40 -9.51 -13.03
CA LEU A 163 -11.44 -10.51 -12.82
C LEU A 163 -12.80 -9.88 -13.07
N LEU A 164 -13.67 -10.62 -13.78
CA LEU A 164 -14.98 -10.17 -14.20
C LEU A 164 -16.06 -10.81 -13.33
N GLY A 165 -16.82 -9.95 -12.65
CA GLY A 165 -18.01 -10.34 -11.90
C GLY A 165 -19.25 -10.38 -12.77
N ASP A 166 -20.38 -9.99 -12.19
CA ASP A 166 -21.67 -9.98 -12.88
C ASP A 166 -21.67 -9.08 -14.11
N LYS A 167 -22.40 -9.53 -15.14
CA LYS A 167 -22.52 -8.83 -16.44
C LYS A 167 -21.17 -8.64 -17.15
N ASN A 168 -20.18 -9.49 -16.85
CA ASN A 168 -18.83 -9.44 -17.41
C ASN A 168 -18.12 -8.09 -17.19
N LYS A 169 -18.30 -7.49 -16.01
CA LYS A 169 -17.67 -6.22 -15.64
C LYS A 169 -16.63 -6.43 -14.54
N PRO A 170 -15.53 -5.66 -14.53
CA PRO A 170 -14.61 -5.63 -13.38
C PRO A 170 -15.37 -5.28 -12.11
N ALA A 171 -15.14 -6.04 -11.05
CA ALA A 171 -15.86 -5.89 -9.79
C ALA A 171 -14.91 -6.03 -8.58
N PRO A 172 -15.19 -5.33 -7.46
CA PRO A 172 -14.45 -5.49 -6.22
C PRO A 172 -14.85 -6.74 -5.44
N THR A 173 -15.88 -7.44 -5.90
CA THR A 173 -16.41 -8.66 -5.27
C THR A 173 -16.91 -9.59 -6.35
N ILE A 174 -16.54 -10.86 -6.26
CA ILE A 174 -16.98 -11.93 -7.14
C ILE A 174 -17.44 -13.08 -6.26
N LEU A 175 -18.69 -13.50 -6.47
CA LEU A 175 -19.29 -14.67 -5.85
C LEU A 175 -19.64 -15.67 -6.96
N LYS A 176 -19.06 -16.87 -6.90
CA LYS A 176 -19.36 -17.95 -7.84
C LYS A 176 -19.70 -19.21 -7.08
N THR A 177 -20.88 -19.77 -7.36
CA THR A 177 -21.31 -21.06 -6.83
C THR A 177 -21.34 -22.07 -7.95
N LEU A 178 -20.66 -23.19 -7.76
CA LEU A 178 -20.77 -24.36 -8.61
C LEU A 178 -20.98 -25.58 -7.72
N GLN A 179 -22.13 -26.24 -7.89
CA GLN A 179 -22.51 -27.43 -7.12
C GLN A 179 -22.33 -27.23 -5.61
N THR A 180 -21.40 -27.94 -4.97
CA THR A 180 -21.20 -27.89 -3.51
C THR A 180 -20.30 -26.73 -3.06
N CYS A 181 -19.64 -26.02 -3.97
CA CYS A 181 -18.69 -24.97 -3.62
C CYS A 181 -19.17 -23.57 -3.98
N THR A 182 -18.92 -22.62 -3.07
CA THR A 182 -19.07 -21.19 -3.32
C THR A 182 -17.74 -20.49 -3.06
N VAL A 183 -17.21 -19.83 -4.08
CA VAL A 183 -16.00 -19.03 -4.04
C VAL A 183 -16.39 -17.56 -3.93
N LEU A 184 -15.93 -16.89 -2.87
CA LEU A 184 -16.04 -15.45 -2.67
C LEU A 184 -14.64 -14.85 -2.71
N ILE A 185 -14.40 -13.94 -3.66
CA ILE A 185 -13.17 -13.15 -3.74
C ILE A 185 -13.57 -11.68 -3.65
N TYR A 186 -12.90 -10.90 -2.82
CA TYR A 186 -13.15 -9.47 -2.69
C TYR A 186 -11.90 -8.69 -2.30
N THR A 187 -11.89 -7.41 -2.68
CA THR A 187 -10.92 -6.42 -2.19
C THR A 187 -11.50 -5.67 -0.99
N THR A 188 -10.66 -5.30 -0.03
CA THR A 188 -11.06 -4.54 1.16
C THR A 188 -11.15 -3.04 0.91
N ASP A 189 -10.50 -2.55 -0.15
CA ASP A 189 -10.46 -1.14 -0.55
C ASP A 189 -11.45 -0.77 -1.68
N HIS A 190 -12.35 -1.71 -2.01
CA HIS A 190 -13.31 -1.62 -3.12
C HIS A 190 -12.69 -1.41 -4.51
N SER A 191 -11.41 -1.70 -4.69
CA SER A 191 -10.77 -1.71 -6.01
C SER A 191 -11.20 -2.92 -6.85
N PRO A 192 -11.12 -2.86 -8.19
CA PRO A 192 -11.38 -4.04 -9.01
C PRO A 192 -10.35 -5.14 -8.74
N LEU A 193 -10.80 -6.40 -8.69
CA LEU A 193 -9.93 -7.57 -8.55
C LEU A 193 -9.03 -7.78 -9.77
N ILE A 194 -7.74 -8.05 -9.53
CA ILE A 194 -6.69 -8.29 -10.54
C ILE A 194 -6.15 -9.74 -10.39
N ALA A 195 -5.88 -10.39 -11.52
CA ALA A 195 -5.44 -11.79 -11.63
C ALA A 195 -3.91 -11.94 -11.69
#